data_AF-A0A127EK01-F1
#
_entry.id   AF-A0A127EK01-F1
#
_cell.length_a   1.000
_cell.length_b   1.000
_cell.length_c   1.000
_cell.angle_alpha   90.00
_cell.angle_beta   90.00
_cell.angle_gamma   90.00
#
_symmetry.space_group_name_H-M   'P 1'
#
loop_
_entity.id
_entity.type
_entity.pdbx_description
1 polymer ?
#
loop_
_entity_poly.entity_id
_entity_poly.type
_entity_poly.pdbx_seq_one_letter_code
_entity_poly.pdbx_strand_id
1 'polypeptide(L)'
;MKICKRCGEVNEDENLLCKNGDCLSKEFEDYEALKNKAKSNLIRKEKLKSLLEKAIFTIYLAGVLIACTTNFRNLSFSNIISTIVLGIVGTMCIKFTNLVFEVQHIFSLKDSSGDNMADIYESYLKVIGVLALIYSVYLLFK
;
A
#
# COMPACT_ATOMS: atom_id res chain seq x y z
N MET A 1 -29.83 13.05 5.71
CA MET A 1 -28.74 13.44 6.63
C MET A 1 -27.72 14.27 5.86
N LYS A 2 -27.39 15.49 6.31
CA LYS A 2 -26.49 16.41 5.61
C LYS A 2 -25.39 16.89 6.55
N ILE A 3 -24.14 16.94 6.10
CA ILE A 3 -23.00 17.44 6.86
C ILE A 3 -22.74 18.90 6.50
N CYS A 4 -22.53 19.75 7.49
CA CYS A 4 -22.00 21.09 7.24
C CYS A 4 -20.53 21.01 6.80
N LYS A 5 -20.18 21.63 5.66
CA LYS A 5 -18.81 21.58 5.12
C LYS A 5 -17.73 22.15 6.06
N ARG A 6 -18.12 23.08 6.94
CA ARG A 6 -17.18 23.88 7.74
C ARG A 6 -17.01 23.35 9.16
N CYS A 7 -18.10 22.92 9.80
CA CYS A 7 -18.10 22.38 11.17
C CYS A 7 -18.06 20.83 11.21
N GLY A 8 -18.35 20.14 10.11
CA GLY A 8 -18.49 18.67 10.08
C GLY A 8 -19.75 18.16 10.81
N GLU A 9 -20.57 19.07 11.35
CA GLU A 9 -21.77 18.73 12.09
C GLU A 9 -22.80 18.06 11.18
N VAL A 10 -23.37 16.97 11.67
CA VAL A 10 -24.39 16.23 10.94
C VAL A 10 -25.77 16.75 11.33
N ASN A 11 -26.52 17.20 10.33
CA ASN A 11 -27.86 17.72 10.49
C ASN A 11 -28.88 16.80 9.79
N GLU A 12 -29.92 16.43 10.52
CA GLU A 12 -31.03 15.61 10.05
C GLU A 12 -32.29 16.46 9.76
N ASP A 13 -32.30 17.72 10.19
CA ASP A 13 -33.42 18.65 10.01
C ASP A 13 -33.49 19.20 8.57
N GLU A 14 -34.71 19.46 8.07
CA GLU A 14 -34.93 20.08 6.76
C GLU A 14 -34.41 21.52 6.70
N ASN A 15 -34.43 22.21 7.84
CA ASN A 15 -33.83 23.53 8.01
C ASN A 15 -32.32 23.39 8.25
N LEU A 16 -31.56 23.50 7.16
CA LEU A 16 -30.10 23.43 7.12
C LEU A 16 -29.42 24.60 7.85
N LEU A 17 -29.36 24.52 9.17
CA LEU A 17 -28.63 25.43 10.05
C LEU A 17 -27.60 24.65 10.86
N CYS A 18 -26.32 25.06 10.87
CA CYS A 18 -25.31 24.43 11.76
C CYS A 18 -25.69 24.90 13.18
N LYS A 19 -25.88 23.97 14.10
CA LYS A 19 -26.27 24.28 15.50
C LYS A 19 -25.05 24.72 16.30
N ASN A 20 -23.86 24.51 15.75
CA ASN A 20 -22.62 25.03 16.31
C ASN A 20 -22.55 26.56 16.15
N GLY A 21 -22.63 27.28 17.28
CA GLY A 21 -22.73 28.75 17.33
C GLY A 21 -21.58 29.51 16.66
N ASP A 22 -20.41 28.88 16.54
CA ASP A 22 -19.21 29.44 15.89
C ASP A 22 -19.17 29.21 14.36
N CYS A 23 -20.13 28.47 13.81
CA CYS A 23 -20.13 28.09 12.40
C CYS A 23 -21.45 28.50 11.72
N LEU A 24 -21.48 29.72 11.19
CA LEU A 24 -22.61 30.27 10.42
C LEU A 24 -22.70 29.75 8.97
N SER A 25 -22.18 28.56 8.68
CA SER A 25 -22.16 28.01 7.32
C SER A 25 -23.54 27.51 6.90
N LYS A 26 -24.00 27.98 5.73
CA LYS A 26 -25.20 27.47 5.03
C LYS A 26 -24.87 26.39 3.98
N GLU A 27 -23.61 26.02 3.86
CA GLU A 27 -23.16 25.00 2.91
C GLU A 27 -23.17 23.62 3.57
N PHE A 28 -24.04 22.76 3.06
CA PHE A 28 -24.22 21.39 3.51
C PHE A 28 -24.04 20.42 2.34
N GLU A 29 -23.35 19.32 2.60
CA GLU A 29 -23.21 18.20 1.68
C GLU A 29 -24.03 17.02 2.15
N ASP A 30 -24.55 16.25 1.21
CA ASP A 30 -25.26 15.03 1.55
C ASP A 30 -24.29 14.00 2.16
N TYR A 31 -24.58 13.54 3.38
CA TYR A 31 -23.77 12.57 4.10
C TYR A 31 -23.62 11.26 3.31
N GLU A 32 -24.70 10.78 2.67
CA GLU A 32 -24.66 9.56 1.89
C GLU A 32 -23.82 9.74 0.63
N ALA A 33 -23.91 10.90 -0.04
CA ALA A 33 -23.07 11.20 -1.20
C ALA A 33 -21.59 11.25 -0.82
N LEU A 34 -21.24 11.88 0.31
CA LEU A 34 -19.87 11.91 0.83
C LEU A 34 -19.36 10.51 1.19
N LYS A 35 -20.17 9.72 1.91
CA LYS A 35 -19.84 8.35 2.28
C LYS A 35 -19.62 7.47 1.05
N ASN A 36 -20.47 7.59 0.04
CA ASN A 36 -20.35 6.85 -1.21
C ASN A 36 -19.11 7.27 -2.01
N LYS A 37 -18.76 8.55 -2.02
CA LYS A 37 -17.54 9.08 -2.63
C LYS A 37 -16.27 8.60 -1.90
N ALA A 38 -16.29 8.57 -0.58
CA ALA A 38 -15.18 8.04 0.22
C ALA A 38 -14.99 6.54 -0.05
N LYS A 39 -16.08 5.76 -0.07
CA LYS A 39 -16.07 4.32 -0.36
C LYS A 39 -15.55 4.04 -1.77
N SER A 40 -16.00 4.78 -2.78
CA SER A 40 -15.52 4.60 -4.16
C SER A 40 -14.05 4.97 -4.33
N ASN A 41 -13.57 6.01 -3.63
CA ASN A 41 -12.15 6.39 -3.59
C ASN A 41 -11.28 5.30 -2.94
N LEU A 42 -11.73 4.68 -1.84
CA LEU A 42 -11.04 3.56 -1.20
C LEU A 42 -10.91 2.37 -2.15
N ILE A 43 -12.02 1.97 -2.80
CA ILE A 43 -12.02 0.88 -3.80
C ILE A 43 -11.05 1.20 -4.96
N ARG A 44 -11.03 2.46 -5.43
CA ARG A 44 -10.10 2.88 -6.47
C ARG A 44 -8.65 2.81 -6.02
N LYS A 45 -8.35 3.21 -4.77
CA LYS A 45 -7.01 3.14 -4.17
C LYS A 45 -6.51 1.70 -4.08
N GLU A 46 -7.35 0.78 -3.61
CA GLU A 46 -7.02 -0.65 -3.53
C GLU A 46 -6.79 -1.27 -4.92
N LYS A 47 -7.64 -0.95 -5.91
CA LYS A 47 -7.43 -1.38 -7.30
C LYS A 47 -6.10 -0.89 -7.85
N LEU A 48 -5.76 0.38 -7.61
CA LEU A 48 -4.50 0.96 -8.07
C LEU A 48 -3.29 0.29 -7.39
N LYS A 49 -3.37 0.04 -6.07
CA LYS A 49 -2.34 -0.70 -5.31
C LYS A 49 -2.12 -2.10 -5.91
N SER A 50 -3.19 -2.85 -6.17
CA SER A 50 -3.11 -4.18 -6.79
C SER A 50 -2.50 -4.15 -8.20
N LEU A 51 -2.87 -3.16 -9.03
CA LEU A 51 -2.29 -2.99 -10.35
C LEU A 51 -0.79 -2.68 -10.28
N LEU A 52 -0.39 -1.82 -9.35
CA LEU A 52 1.02 -1.47 -9.16
C LEU A 52 1.85 -2.69 -8.73
N GLU A 53 1.36 -3.49 -7.79
CA GLU A 53 2.02 -4.73 -7.35
C GLU A 53 2.20 -5.72 -8.50
N LYS A 54 1.16 -5.90 -9.33
CA LYS A 54 1.25 -6.74 -10.54
C LYS A 54 2.26 -6.19 -11.54
N ALA A 55 2.31 -4.87 -11.74
CA ALA A 55 3.26 -4.23 -12.64
C ALA A 55 4.71 -4.45 -12.18
N ILE A 56 5.00 -4.25 -10.88
CA ILE A 56 6.32 -4.51 -10.29
C ILE A 56 6.75 -5.96 -10.53
N PHE A 57 5.86 -6.92 -10.26
CA PHE A 57 6.17 -8.34 -10.47
C PHE A 57 6.42 -8.67 -11.95
N THR A 58 5.64 -8.07 -12.86
CA THR A 58 5.78 -8.31 -14.31
C THR A 58 7.10 -7.74 -14.83
N ILE A 59 7.45 -6.51 -14.41
CA ILE A 59 8.73 -5.87 -14.74
C ILE A 59 9.90 -6.68 -14.20
N TYR A 60 9.79 -7.15 -12.95
CA TYR A 60 10.80 -8.02 -12.34
C TYR A 60 11.02 -9.30 -13.14
N LEU A 61 9.95 -10.01 -13.48
CA LEU A 61 10.03 -11.26 -14.24
C LEU A 61 10.66 -11.05 -15.62
N ALA A 62 10.26 -9.98 -16.32
CA ALA A 62 10.86 -9.60 -17.60
C ALA A 62 12.37 -9.30 -17.43
N GLY A 63 12.76 -8.56 -16.39
CA GLY A 63 14.16 -8.27 -16.09
C GLY A 63 14.99 -9.53 -15.82
N VAL A 64 14.47 -10.48 -15.03
CA VAL A 64 15.12 -11.78 -14.78
C VAL A 64 15.28 -12.57 -16.08
N LEU A 65 14.26 -12.64 -16.94
CA LEU A 65 14.34 -13.36 -18.22
C LEU A 65 15.39 -12.73 -19.17
N ILE A 66 15.43 -11.40 -19.25
CA ILE A 66 16.44 -10.68 -20.05
C ILE A 66 17.84 -10.93 -19.49
N ALA A 67 18.03 -10.85 -18.17
CA ALA A 67 19.32 -11.07 -17.54
C ALA A 67 19.80 -12.52 -17.72
N CYS A 68 18.90 -13.50 -17.55
CA CYS A 68 19.20 -14.91 -17.76
C CYS A 68 19.59 -15.21 -19.21
N THR A 69 18.89 -14.64 -20.20
CA THR A 69 19.19 -14.86 -21.62
C THR A 69 20.48 -14.18 -22.06
N THR A 70 20.75 -12.97 -21.58
CA THR A 70 21.95 -12.21 -21.94
C THR A 70 23.23 -12.73 -21.28
N ASN A 71 23.16 -13.24 -20.05
CA ASN A 71 24.35 -13.70 -19.31
C ASN A 71 24.39 -15.23 -19.07
N PHE A 72 23.61 -16.01 -19.83
CA PHE A 72 23.44 -17.46 -19.62
C PHE A 72 24.75 -18.24 -19.45
N ARG A 73 25.78 -17.89 -20.24
CA ARG A 73 27.07 -18.59 -20.25
C ARG A 73 27.94 -18.33 -19.02
N ASN A 74 27.71 -17.24 -18.31
CA ASN A 74 28.51 -16.84 -17.15
C ASN A 74 27.76 -17.04 -15.82
N LEU A 75 26.51 -17.53 -15.87
CA LEU A 75 25.70 -17.73 -14.69
C LEU A 75 26.19 -18.91 -13.87
N SER A 76 26.63 -18.63 -12.64
CA SER A 76 26.85 -19.68 -11.66
C SER A 76 25.53 -20.18 -11.08
N PHE A 77 25.48 -21.48 -10.76
CA PHE A 77 24.31 -22.07 -10.10
C PHE A 77 23.99 -21.38 -8.76
N SER A 78 25.02 -20.91 -8.06
CA SER A 78 24.89 -20.13 -6.82
C SER A 78 24.17 -18.80 -7.04
N ASN A 79 24.47 -18.09 -8.13
CA ASN A 79 23.80 -16.83 -8.46
C ASN A 79 22.33 -17.07 -8.80
N ILE A 80 22.03 -18.13 -9.55
CA ILE A 80 20.64 -18.52 -9.86
C ILE A 80 19.84 -18.80 -8.59
N ILE A 81 20.38 -19.62 -7.67
CA ILE A 81 19.72 -19.91 -6.39
C ILE A 81 19.50 -18.64 -5.58
N SER A 82 20.54 -17.79 -5.48
CA SER A 82 20.46 -16.54 -4.72
C SER A 82 19.41 -15.60 -5.30
N THR A 83 19.31 -15.49 -6.63
CA THR A 83 18.28 -14.70 -7.30
C THR A 83 16.88 -15.23 -7.03
N ILE A 84 16.67 -16.55 -7.00
CA ILE A 84 15.37 -17.16 -6.66
C ILE A 84 15.00 -16.84 -5.21
N VAL A 85 15.91 -17.05 -4.26
CA VAL A 85 15.67 -16.81 -2.83
C VAL A 85 15.34 -15.33 -2.58
N LEU A 86 16.17 -14.42 -3.11
CA LEU A 86 15.92 -12.97 -2.99
C LEU A 86 14.63 -12.54 -3.71
N GLY A 87 14.29 -13.16 -4.84
CA GLY A 87 13.04 -12.95 -5.54
C GLY A 87 11.81 -13.30 -4.69
N ILE A 88 11.86 -14.44 -4.00
CA ILE A 88 10.80 -14.87 -3.08
C ILE A 88 10.69 -13.90 -1.90
N VAL A 89 11.82 -13.56 -1.26
CA VAL A 89 11.85 -12.63 -0.12
C VAL A 89 11.32 -11.25 -0.52
N GLY A 90 11.79 -10.70 -1.64
CA GLY A 90 11.34 -9.40 -2.13
C GLY A 90 9.84 -9.38 -2.46
N THR A 91 9.33 -10.44 -3.09
CA THR A 91 7.90 -10.57 -3.38
C THR A 91 7.06 -10.71 -2.10
N MET A 92 7.56 -11.46 -1.12
CA MET A 92 6.91 -11.59 0.20
C MET A 92 6.80 -10.24 0.91
N CYS A 93 7.89 -9.46 0.94
CA CYS A 93 7.89 -8.13 1.54
C CYS A 93 6.90 -7.17 0.86
N ILE A 94 6.73 -7.25 -0.47
CA ILE A 94 5.79 -6.38 -1.18
C ILE A 94 4.35 -6.80 -0.94
N LYS A 95 4.05 -8.11 -1.00
CA LYS A 95 2.68 -8.64 -1.05
C LYS A 95 2.07 -8.95 0.32
N PHE A 96 2.88 -9.36 1.27
CA PHE A 96 2.42 -9.82 2.60
C PHE A 96 2.76 -8.84 3.71
N THR A 97 2.96 -7.56 3.40
CA THR A 97 3.27 -6.53 4.40
C THR A 97 2.25 -6.56 5.54
N ASN A 98 0.95 -6.62 5.24
CA ASN A 98 -0.11 -6.70 6.25
C ASN A 98 -0.02 -7.95 7.16
N LEU A 99 0.43 -9.09 6.62
CA LEU A 99 0.53 -10.36 7.37
C LEU A 99 1.82 -10.39 8.21
N VAL A 100 2.91 -9.80 7.71
CA VAL A 100 4.14 -9.54 8.47
C VAL A 100 3.84 -8.62 9.66
N PHE A 101 2.96 -7.62 9.50
CA PHE A 101 2.47 -6.80 10.62
C PHE A 101 1.63 -7.57 11.61
N GLU A 102 0.74 -8.46 11.17
CA GLU A 102 -0.09 -9.24 12.10
C GLU A 102 0.79 -10.10 13.00
N VAL A 103 1.83 -10.73 12.45
CA VAL A 103 2.84 -11.46 13.23
C VAL A 103 3.65 -10.51 14.12
N GLN A 104 4.15 -9.38 13.60
CA GLN A 104 4.86 -8.39 14.41
C GLN A 104 4.02 -7.78 15.52
N HIS A 105 2.72 -7.56 15.32
CA HIS A 105 1.79 -7.00 16.29
C HIS A 105 1.37 -8.03 17.35
N ILE A 106 1.36 -9.32 17.00
CA ILE A 106 1.25 -10.42 17.98
C ILE A 106 2.50 -10.47 18.87
N PHE A 107 3.68 -10.18 18.33
CA PHE A 107 4.95 -10.18 19.07
C PHE A 107 5.29 -8.85 19.75
N SER A 108 4.79 -7.72 19.24
CA SER A 108 5.06 -6.38 19.75
C SER A 108 3.93 -5.97 20.69
N LEU A 109 4.13 -6.32 21.97
CA LEU A 109 3.40 -5.76 23.09
C LEU A 109 3.31 -4.23 22.96
N LYS A 110 2.06 -3.73 22.92
CA LYS A 110 1.60 -2.47 23.54
C LYS A 110 2.27 -1.19 23.02
N ASP A 111 1.61 -0.50 22.09
CA ASP A 111 1.37 0.95 22.24
C ASP A 111 0.25 1.46 21.33
N SER A 112 -0.63 2.27 21.93
CA SER A 112 -1.94 2.69 21.42
C SER A 112 -1.88 3.87 20.43
N SER A 113 -0.82 3.97 19.63
CA SER A 113 -0.67 4.91 18.51
C SER A 113 -0.57 4.21 17.14
N GLY A 114 -1.03 2.95 17.10
CA GLY A 114 -0.70 1.91 16.13
C GLY A 114 -1.02 2.17 14.66
N ASP A 115 -1.99 3.04 14.33
CA ASP A 115 -2.42 3.20 12.94
C ASP A 115 -1.39 3.92 12.06
N ASN A 116 -0.77 5.00 12.56
CA ASN A 116 0.24 5.73 11.77
C ASN A 116 1.59 5.01 11.69
N MET A 117 1.94 4.22 12.72
CA MET A 117 3.20 3.46 12.72
C MET A 117 3.13 2.30 11.72
N ALA A 118 2.01 1.56 11.69
CA ALA A 118 1.83 0.44 10.77
C ALA A 118 1.98 0.85 9.29
N ASP A 119 1.40 1.99 8.91
CA ASP A 119 1.49 2.54 7.54
C ASP A 119 2.93 2.91 7.12
N ILE A 120 3.71 3.46 8.06
CA ILE A 120 5.11 3.84 7.82
C ILE A 120 5.96 2.58 7.62
N TYR A 121 5.84 1.59 8.49
CA TYR A 121 6.59 0.34 8.37
C TYR A 121 6.16 -0.46 7.13
N GLU A 122 4.87 -0.45 6.74
CA GLU A 122 4.40 -1.05 5.48
C GLU A 122 5.12 -0.46 4.28
N SER A 123 5.28 0.87 4.28
CA SER A 123 5.99 1.57 3.22
C SER A 123 7.48 1.18 3.18
N TYR A 124 8.15 1.09 4.34
CA TYR A 124 9.55 0.67 4.42
C TYR A 124 9.77 -0.77 3.93
N LEU A 125 8.94 -1.72 4.36
CA LEU A 125 9.05 -3.12 3.93
C LEU A 125 8.90 -3.27 2.41
N LYS A 126 8.00 -2.50 1.79
CA LYS A 126 7.87 -2.48 0.33
C LYS A 126 9.12 -1.94 -0.36
N VAL A 127 9.72 -0.88 0.16
CA VAL A 127 10.98 -0.33 -0.38
C VAL A 127 12.10 -1.37 -0.30
N ILE A 128 12.25 -2.04 0.85
CA ILE A 128 13.22 -3.13 1.04
C ILE A 128 12.94 -4.26 0.05
N GLY A 129 11.67 -4.64 -0.13
CA GLY A 129 11.27 -5.66 -1.10
C GLY A 129 11.66 -5.32 -2.53
N VAL A 130 11.41 -4.07 -2.96
CA VAL A 130 11.82 -3.60 -4.30
C VAL A 130 13.34 -3.60 -4.45
N LEU A 131 14.09 -3.14 -3.45
CA LEU A 131 15.56 -3.18 -3.46
C LEU A 131 16.10 -4.62 -3.56
N ALA A 132 15.48 -5.56 -2.86
CA ALA A 132 15.83 -6.98 -2.94
C ALA A 132 15.60 -7.55 -4.34
N LEU A 133 14.51 -7.18 -5.01
CA LEU A 133 14.22 -7.58 -6.40
C LEU A 133 15.23 -6.97 -7.40
N ILE A 134 15.61 -5.70 -7.23
CA ILE A 134 16.63 -5.07 -8.08
C ILE A 134 17.98 -5.77 -7.89
N TYR A 135 18.35 -6.02 -6.63
CA TYR A 135 19.61 -6.68 -6.31
C TYR A 135 19.67 -8.12 -6.82
N SER A 136 18.54 -8.85 -6.78
CA SER A 136 18.49 -10.24 -7.28
C SER A 136 18.71 -10.30 -8.80
N VAL A 137 18.24 -9.31 -9.56
CA VAL A 137 18.54 -9.19 -10.99
C VAL A 137 20.01 -8.84 -11.21
N TYR A 138 20.58 -7.94 -10.39
CA TYR A 138 22.00 -7.59 -10.48
C TYR A 138 22.92 -8.81 -10.29
N LEU A 139 22.58 -9.74 -9.39
CA LEU A 139 23.35 -10.98 -9.19
C LEU A 139 23.47 -11.84 -10.45
N LEU A 140 22.53 -11.71 -11.40
CA LEU A 140 22.59 -12.43 -12.67
C LEU A 140 23.63 -11.86 -13.65
N PHE A 141 24.15 -10.66 -13.39
CA PHE A 141 25.22 -10.02 -14.16
C PHE A 141 26.60 -10.17 -13.53
N LYS A 142 26.69 -10.75 -12.34
CA LYS A 142 27.93 -11.01 -11.61
C LYS A 142 28.47 -12.39 -11.97
#